data_AF-A0A9E5U8V1-F1
#
_entry.id   AF-A0A9E5U8V1-F1
#
_cell.length_a   1.000
_cell.length_b   1.000
_cell.length_c   1.000
_cell.angle_alpha   90.00
_cell.angle_beta   90.00
_cell.angle_gamma   90.00
#
_symmetry.space_group_name_H-M   'P 1'
#
loop_
_entity.id
_entity.type
_entity.pdbx_description
1 polymer ?
#
loop_
_entity_poly.entity_id
_entity_poly.type
_entity_poly.pdbx_seq_one_letter_code
_entity_poly.pdbx_strand_id
1 'polypeptide(L)'
;PVHIDESHDGRATPVEHAGGLAREKARALAPKRSSGTAIGADTIVVLDGDILGKPSSFDDALGMLKRLQGRWHTVHTGIALHDLATRRGVEAVDSTEVRFRS
;
A
#
# COMPACT_ATOMS: atom_id res chain seq x y z
N PRO A 1 7.27 15.25 4.44
CA PRO A 1 6.35 14.09 4.50
C PRO A 1 4.96 14.45 3.96
N VAL A 2 4.29 13.51 3.29
CA VAL A 2 2.87 13.61 2.97
C VAL A 2 2.08 12.84 4.03
N HIS A 3 0.92 13.36 4.40
CA HIS A 3 -0.01 12.69 5.29
C HIS A 3 -1.33 12.60 4.54
N ILE A 4 -1.79 11.38 4.31
CA ILE A 4 -3.07 11.06 3.70
C ILE A 4 -3.81 10.10 4.64
N ASP A 5 -5.11 9.95 4.43
CA ASP A 5 -5.87 8.90 5.09
C ASP A 5 -5.52 7.55 4.43
N GLU A 6 -5.00 6.60 5.21
CA GLU A 6 -4.65 5.25 4.74
C GLU A 6 -5.74 4.21 5.10
N SER A 7 -6.91 4.66 5.55
CA SER A 7 -8.02 3.80 5.93
C SER A 7 -8.51 2.92 4.77
N HIS A 8 -8.85 1.68 5.09
CA HIS A 8 -9.53 0.76 4.17
C HIS A 8 -11.01 0.62 4.57
N ASP A 9 -11.93 0.97 3.67
CA ASP A 9 -13.38 0.95 3.94
C ASP A 9 -14.07 -0.37 3.55
N GLY A 10 -13.30 -1.36 3.06
CA GLY A 10 -13.79 -2.67 2.65
C GLY A 10 -14.42 -2.71 1.25
N ARG A 11 -14.49 -1.58 0.53
CA ARG A 11 -15.10 -1.53 -0.81
C ARG A 11 -14.10 -1.79 -1.93
N ALA A 12 -12.88 -1.28 -1.79
CA ALA A 12 -11.81 -1.51 -2.74
C ALA A 12 -11.25 -2.93 -2.58
N THR A 13 -10.83 -3.56 -3.68
CA THR A 13 -9.99 -4.75 -3.60
C THR A 13 -8.61 -4.39 -3.02
N PRO A 14 -7.84 -5.35 -2.49
CA PRO A 14 -6.48 -5.07 -2.02
C PRO A 14 -5.57 -4.44 -3.08
N VAL A 15 -5.68 -4.88 -4.34
CA VAL A 15 -4.92 -4.32 -5.48
C VAL A 15 -5.31 -2.85 -5.72
N GLU A 16 -6.61 -2.56 -5.78
CA GLU A 16 -7.11 -1.18 -5.95
C GLU A 16 -6.72 -0.30 -4.78
N HIS A 17 -6.72 -0.84 -3.56
CA HIS A 17 -6.33 -0.11 -2.36
C HIS A 17 -4.85 0.28 -2.39
N ALA A 18 -3.95 -0.67 -2.65
CA ALA A 18 -2.50 -0.38 -2.75
C ALA A 18 -2.18 0.62 -3.87
N GLY A 19 -2.78 0.45 -5.05
CA GLY A 19 -2.63 1.38 -6.17
C GLY A 19 -3.18 2.78 -5.85
N GLY A 20 -4.37 2.83 -5.25
CA GLY A 20 -5.03 4.07 -4.83
C GLY A 20 -4.18 4.86 -3.82
N LEU A 21 -3.67 4.21 -2.78
CA LEU A 21 -2.80 4.84 -1.78
C LEU A 21 -1.50 5.35 -2.40
N ALA A 22 -0.87 4.58 -3.29
CA ALA A 22 0.32 5.03 -4.00
C ALA A 22 0.04 6.30 -4.83
N ARG A 23 -1.08 6.33 -5.55
CA ARG A 23 -1.50 7.50 -6.33
C ARG A 23 -1.81 8.71 -5.44
N GLU A 24 -2.49 8.53 -4.33
CA GLU A 24 -2.78 9.61 -3.39
C GLU A 24 -1.52 10.20 -2.77
N LYS A 25 -0.55 9.35 -2.39
CA LYS A 25 0.77 9.79 -1.91
C LYS A 25 1.50 10.63 -2.94
N ALA A 26 1.50 10.21 -4.21
CA ALA A 26 2.12 10.98 -5.30
C ALA A 26 1.43 12.34 -5.52
N ARG A 27 0.09 12.36 -5.51
CA ARG A 27 -0.72 13.58 -5.72
C ARG A 27 -0.64 14.57 -4.56
N ALA A 28 -0.42 14.10 -3.33
CA ALA A 28 -0.35 14.94 -2.13
C ALA A 28 0.80 15.97 -2.16
N LEU A 29 1.77 15.84 -3.09
CA LEU A 29 2.82 16.83 -3.31
C LEU A 29 2.41 17.99 -4.23
N ALA A 30 1.35 17.84 -5.01
CA ALA A 30 0.93 18.83 -6.01
C ALA A 30 0.50 20.21 -5.46
N PRO A 31 0.03 20.35 -4.21
CA PRO A 31 -0.15 21.65 -3.57
C PRO A 31 1.17 22.31 -3.10
N LYS A 32 2.24 21.53 -2.94
CA LYS A 32 3.52 21.98 -2.35
C LYS A 32 4.59 22.29 -3.40
N ARG A 33 4.43 21.78 -4.63
CA ARG A 33 5.39 21.94 -5.74
C ARG A 33 4.64 22.05 -7.06
N SER A 34 5.09 22.94 -7.95
CA SER A 34 4.47 23.20 -9.25
C SER A 34 5.06 22.42 -10.41
N SER A 35 6.19 21.73 -10.22
CA SER A 35 6.87 20.96 -11.27
C SER A 35 7.67 19.78 -10.71
N GLY A 36 8.03 18.85 -11.60
CA GLY A 36 8.73 17.60 -11.30
C GLY A 36 7.81 16.38 -11.27
N THR A 37 8.41 15.20 -11.18
CA THR A 37 7.70 13.92 -11.07
C THR A 37 7.68 13.47 -9.61
N ALA A 38 6.49 13.39 -9.03
CA ALA A 38 6.26 12.78 -7.73
C ALA A 38 6.11 11.26 -7.88
N ILE A 39 6.76 10.52 -6.98
CA ILE A 39 6.63 9.07 -6.88
C ILE A 39 5.92 8.77 -5.56
N GLY A 40 4.86 7.98 -5.63
CA GLY A 40 4.18 7.42 -4.47
C GLY A 40 4.26 5.90 -4.52
N ALA A 41 4.32 5.27 -3.35
CA ALA A 41 4.30 3.83 -3.22
C ALA A 41 3.54 3.44 -1.95
N ASP A 42 2.91 2.27 -1.99
CA ASP A 42 2.25 1.67 -0.84
C ASP A 42 2.36 0.14 -0.93
N THR A 43 2.51 -0.53 0.21
CA THR A 43 2.63 -1.98 0.28
C THR A 43 1.71 -2.50 1.36
N ILE A 44 0.89 -3.49 0.99
CA ILE A 44 -0.03 -4.18 1.90
C ILE A 44 0.22 -5.68 1.88
N VAL A 45 -0.10 -6.35 2.99
CA VAL A 45 -0.04 -7.80 3.14
C VAL A 45 -1.45 -8.33 3.28
N VAL A 46 -1.80 -9.35 2.50
CA VAL A 46 -3.12 -9.98 2.47
C VAL A 46 -3.00 -11.45 2.88
N LEU A 47 -3.78 -11.84 3.89
CA LEU A 47 -3.89 -13.21 4.38
C LEU A 47 -5.36 -13.60 4.40
N ASP A 48 -5.72 -14.67 3.68
CA ASP A 48 -7.12 -15.15 3.53
C ASP A 48 -8.11 -14.08 3.04
N GLY A 49 -7.63 -13.10 2.26
CA GLY A 49 -8.43 -11.98 1.77
C GLY A 49 -8.45 -10.76 2.70
N ASP A 50 -7.93 -10.87 3.93
CA ASP A 50 -7.84 -9.75 4.87
C ASP A 50 -6.54 -8.98 4.71
N ILE A 51 -6.64 -7.65 4.61
CA ILE A 51 -5.48 -6.76 4.69
C ILE A 51 -4.98 -6.73 6.14
N LEU A 52 -3.73 -7.15 6.36
CA LEU A 52 -3.05 -7.00 7.63
C LEU A 52 -2.50 -5.58 7.73
N GLY A 53 -3.12 -4.78 8.60
CA GLY A 53 -2.66 -3.43 8.93
C GLY A 53 -1.37 -3.41 9.73
N LYS A 54 -0.95 -2.22 10.14
CA LYS A 54 0.18 -2.06 11.08
C LYS A 54 -0.23 -2.59 12.46
N PRO A 55 0.60 -3.38 13.14
CA PRO A 55 0.26 -3.85 14.47
C PRO A 55 0.19 -2.69 15.46
N SER A 56 -0.82 -2.69 16.33
CA SER A 56 -0.98 -1.62 17.34
C SER A 56 -0.18 -1.88 18.63
N SER A 57 0.33 -3.09 18.82
CA SER A 57 1.12 -3.50 19.98
C SER A 57 2.09 -4.63 19.64
N PHE A 58 2.99 -4.94 20.58
CA PHE A 58 3.88 -6.10 20.45
C PHE A 58 3.10 -7.43 20.37
N ASP A 59 2.07 -7.60 21.20
CA ASP A 59 1.27 -8.82 21.21
C ASP A 59 0.47 -8.99 19.90
N ASP A 60 -0.01 -7.88 19.33
CA ASP A 60 -0.67 -7.87 18.03
C ASP A 60 0.33 -8.24 16.91
N ALA A 61 1.53 -7.66 16.92
CA ALA A 61 2.59 -8.03 15.99
C ALA A 61 2.95 -9.52 16.09
N LEU A 62 3.08 -10.06 17.31
CA LEU A 62 3.33 -11.48 17.54
C LEU A 62 2.16 -12.35 17.03
N GLY A 63 0.92 -11.90 17.23
CA GLY A 63 -0.28 -12.53 16.70
C GLY A 63 -0.28 -12.58 15.18
N MET A 64 0.04 -11.47 14.51
CA MET A 64 0.17 -11.38 13.05
C MET A 64 1.25 -12.34 12.53
N LEU A 65 2.44 -12.35 13.14
CA LEU A 65 3.52 -13.25 12.74
C LEU A 65 3.14 -14.74 12.89
N LYS A 66 2.47 -15.10 13.99
CA LYS A 66 1.93 -16.46 14.20
C LYS A 66 0.88 -16.83 13.15
N ARG A 67 0.01 -15.88 12.76
CA ARG A 67 -0.98 -16.09 11.70
C ARG A 67 -0.35 -16.35 10.33
N LEU A 68 0.82 -15.76 10.06
CA LEU A 68 1.56 -15.89 8.79
C LEU A 68 2.44 -17.15 8.74
N GLN A 69 2.92 -17.64 9.88
CA GLN A 69 3.85 -18.77 10.00
C GLN A 69 3.36 -20.03 9.26
N GLY A 70 4.23 -20.63 8.43
CA GLY A 70 3.93 -21.83 7.64
C GLY A 70 2.96 -21.63 6.46
N ARG A 71 2.42 -20.43 6.26
CA ARG A 71 1.30 -20.14 5.35
C ARG A 71 1.69 -19.21 4.22
N TRP A 72 0.98 -19.36 3.10
CA TRP A 72 1.03 -18.44 1.97
C TRP A 72 0.21 -17.19 2.28
N HIS A 73 0.72 -16.05 1.84
CA HIS A 73 0.05 -14.75 1.84
C HIS A 73 0.51 -13.96 0.63
N THR A 74 -0.24 -12.94 0.25
CA THR A 74 0.08 -12.11 -0.91
C THR A 74 0.52 -10.73 -0.45
N VAL A 75 1.61 -10.24 -1.01
CA VAL A 75 2.09 -8.88 -0.82
C VAL A 75 1.77 -8.09 -2.09
N HIS A 76 0.99 -7.03 -1.97
CA HIS A 76 0.72 -6.11 -3.07
C HIS A 76 1.51 -4.82 -2.86
N THR A 77 2.26 -4.40 -3.87
CA THR A 77 2.95 -3.10 -3.87
C THR A 77 2.43 -2.23 -5.01
N GLY A 78 1.73 -1.16 -4.65
CA GLY A 78 1.33 -0.12 -5.58
C GLY A 78 2.44 0.91 -5.76
N ILE A 79 2.65 1.36 -6.99
CA ILE A 79 3.55 2.46 -7.35
C ILE A 79 2.80 3.42 -8.27
N ALA A 80 2.96 4.72 -8.05
CA ALA A 80 2.40 5.74 -8.91
C ALA A 80 3.43 6.82 -9.26
N LEU A 81 3.41 7.25 -10.52
CA LEU A 81 4.13 8.42 -11.01
C LEU A 81 3.12 9.53 -11.28
N HIS A 82 3.40 10.73 -10.80
CA HIS A 82 2.56 11.91 -11.01
C HIS A 82 3.40 13.11 -11.46
N ASP A 83 3.12 13.59 -12.66
CA ASP A 83 3.72 14.82 -13.17
C ASP A 83 2.98 16.02 -12.57
N LEU A 84 3.69 16.86 -11.81
CA LEU A 84 3.10 17.93 -11.02
C LEU A 84 2.67 19.14 -11.87
N ALA A 85 3.26 19.30 -13.06
CA ALA A 85 2.96 20.41 -13.96
C ALA A 85 1.69 20.13 -14.78
N THR A 86 1.60 18.93 -15.36
CA THR A 86 0.49 18.50 -16.22
C THR A 86 -0.66 17.85 -15.45
N ARG A 87 -0.41 17.49 -14.17
CA ARG A 87 -1.34 16.72 -13.31
C ARG A 87 -1.71 15.34 -13.86
N ARG A 88 -0.94 14.83 -14.82
CA ARG A 88 -1.10 13.47 -15.35
C ARG A 88 -0.39 12.48 -14.43
N GLY A 89 -0.83 11.24 -14.44
CA GLY A 89 -0.17 10.18 -13.69
C GLY A 89 -0.52 8.81 -14.21
N VAL A 90 0.32 7.85 -13.83
CA VAL A 90 0.14 6.43 -14.10
C VAL A 90 0.38 5.67 -12.79
N GLU A 91 -0.28 4.54 -12.64
CA GLU A 91 -0.13 3.66 -11.49
C GLU A 91 0.02 2.21 -11.98
N ALA A 92 0.73 1.41 -11.20
CA ALA A 92 0.89 -0.02 -11.40
C ALA A 92 0.92 -0.70 -10.04
N VAL A 93 0.49 -1.95 -10.00
CA VAL A 93 0.53 -2.79 -8.80
C VAL A 93 1.21 -4.10 -9.15
N ASP A 94 2.21 -4.46 -8.36
CA ASP A 94 2.87 -5.76 -8.44
C ASP A 94 2.44 -6.63 -7.25
N SER A 95 2.29 -7.94 -7.49
CA SER A 95 1.81 -8.90 -6.50
C SER A 95 2.77 -10.06 -6.37
N THR A 96 3.17 -10.36 -5.15
CA THR A 96 4.10 -11.46 -4.84
C THR A 96 3.48 -12.40 -3.81
N GLU A 97 3.48 -13.70 -4.10
CA GLU A 97 3.14 -14.72 -3.11
C GLU A 97 4.35 -15.03 -2.23
N VAL A 98 4.14 -14.99 -0.91
CA VAL A 98 5.17 -15.21 0.09
C VAL A 98 4.73 -16.33 1.03
N ARG A 99 5.63 -17.26 1.33
CA ARG A 99 5.41 -18.28 2.34
C ARG A 99 6.39 -18.11 3.48
N PHE A 100 5.89 -17.95 4.70
CA PHE A 100 6.77 -18.00 5.86
C PHE A 100 7.10 -19.44 6.22
N ARG A 101 8.31 -19.63 6.75
CA ARG A 101 8.72 -20.92 7.32
C ARG A 101 7.78 -21.31 8.47
N SER A 102 7.67 -22.61 8.70
CA SER A 102 7.12 -23.17 9.94
C SER A 102 8.15 -23.15 11.05
#